data_AF-A0A354V908-F1
#
_entry.id   AF-A0A354V908-F1
#
_cell.length_a   1.000
_cell.length_b   1.000
_cell.length_c   1.000
_cell.angle_alpha   90.00
_cell.angle_beta   90.00
_cell.angle_gamma   90.00
#
_symmetry.space_group_name_H-M   'P 1'
#
loop_
_entity.id
_entity.type
_entity.pdbx_description
1 polymer ?
#
loop_
_entity_poly.entity_id
_entity_poly.type
_entity_poly.pdbx_seq_one_letter_code
_entity_poly.pdbx_strand_id
1 'polypeptide(L)'
;KFVEFFGEGLDHLGLPDRATIGNMAPEYGATCGFFPVDKIALDYLRLSGRDNHRIALVEAYLKAQGMFHEPGKPDPVFTDTLELDLSTVQPSMAGPKRPQDRVLLKDITSSFKSDLTKGLGVPAADVGLSVKVEGKNYELTHGDVVIAAITSCTNTSNPSVLVAAGLVARKAHAKGLRPKPWVKTSLAPGSQVVTEYLDKSGLSKDLDAIGFQTVGYGCTTCIG
;
A
#
# COMPACT_ATOMS: atom_id res chain seq x y z
N LYS A 1 19.92 4.00 -11.77
CA LYS A 1 19.27 4.37 -13.05
C LYS A 1 17.92 5.03 -12.73
N PHE A 2 17.37 5.85 -13.62
CA PHE A 2 15.98 6.30 -13.50
C PHE A 2 15.07 5.21 -14.08
N VAL A 3 13.87 5.09 -13.52
CA VAL A 3 12.77 4.30 -14.08
C VAL A 3 11.67 5.28 -14.40
N GLU A 4 11.34 5.42 -15.67
CA GLU A 4 10.25 6.25 -16.15
C GLU A 4 9.14 5.34 -16.67
N PHE A 5 7.92 5.60 -16.20
CA PHE A 5 6.74 4.82 -16.55
C PHE A 5 6.04 5.46 -17.75
N PHE A 6 5.60 4.64 -18.70
CA PHE A 6 4.90 5.04 -19.92
C PHE A 6 3.93 3.94 -20.38
N GLY A 7 3.16 4.22 -21.45
CA GLY A 7 2.19 3.30 -22.04
C GLY A 7 0.74 3.52 -21.56
N GLU A 8 -0.20 2.85 -22.23
CA GLU A 8 -1.66 3.05 -22.04
C GLU A 8 -2.15 2.76 -20.61
N GLY A 9 -1.42 1.91 -19.87
CA GLY A 9 -1.75 1.60 -18.48
C GLY A 9 -1.75 2.81 -17.54
N LEU A 10 -1.02 3.90 -17.88
CA LEU A 10 -0.95 5.11 -17.06
C LEU A 10 -2.31 5.80 -16.93
N ASP A 11 -3.16 5.75 -17.96
CA ASP A 11 -4.47 6.39 -17.97
C ASP A 11 -5.45 5.75 -16.97
N HIS A 12 -5.13 4.54 -16.50
CA HIS A 12 -5.93 3.78 -15.54
C HIS A 12 -5.38 3.84 -14.10
N LEU A 13 -4.26 4.52 -13.87
CA LEU A 13 -3.64 4.67 -12.56
C LEU A 13 -3.89 6.07 -12.00
N GLY A 14 -4.64 6.15 -10.90
CA GLY A 14 -4.81 7.41 -10.18
C GLY A 14 -3.49 7.91 -9.63
N LEU A 15 -3.36 9.23 -9.36
CA LEU A 15 -2.11 9.77 -8.83
C LEU A 15 -1.62 9.04 -7.55
N PRO A 16 -2.50 8.66 -6.59
CA PRO A 16 -2.03 7.91 -5.43
C PRO A 16 -1.45 6.53 -5.78
N ASP A 17 -1.94 5.85 -6.81
CA ASP A 17 -1.39 4.57 -7.27
C ASP A 17 0.01 4.78 -7.86
N ARG A 18 0.18 5.82 -8.67
CA ARG A 18 1.49 6.23 -9.21
C ARG A 18 2.46 6.60 -8.10
N ALA A 19 2.00 7.32 -7.08
CA ALA A 19 2.81 7.69 -5.92
C ALA A 19 3.22 6.46 -5.10
N THR A 20 2.34 5.46 -4.93
CA THR A 20 2.68 4.18 -4.30
C THR A 20 3.81 3.46 -5.05
N ILE A 21 3.74 3.39 -6.38
CA ILE A 21 4.78 2.76 -7.21
C ILE A 21 6.09 3.57 -7.13
N GLY A 22 6.01 4.89 -7.33
CA GLY A 22 7.20 5.76 -7.28
C GLY A 22 7.87 5.83 -5.91
N ASN A 23 7.09 5.68 -4.83
CA ASN A 23 7.62 5.63 -3.46
C ASN A 23 8.58 4.45 -3.25
N MET A 24 8.31 3.31 -3.89
CA MET A 24 9.12 2.09 -3.74
C MET A 24 10.40 2.08 -4.59
N ALA A 25 10.77 3.21 -5.21
CA ALA A 25 11.96 3.32 -6.06
C ALA A 25 13.26 2.82 -5.41
N PRO A 26 13.55 3.14 -4.14
CA PRO A 26 14.72 2.60 -3.46
C PRO A 26 14.68 1.06 -3.34
N GLU A 27 13.52 0.46 -3.10
CA GLU A 27 13.36 -0.98 -2.90
C GLU A 27 13.66 -1.79 -4.17
N TYR A 28 13.38 -1.25 -5.36
CA TYR A 28 13.77 -1.86 -6.64
C TYR A 28 15.07 -1.27 -7.23
N GLY A 29 15.82 -0.49 -6.45
CA GLY A 29 17.17 -0.03 -6.78
C GLY A 29 17.24 1.14 -7.78
N ALA A 30 16.12 1.82 -8.02
CA ALA A 30 16.10 3.01 -8.87
C ALA A 30 16.45 4.27 -8.07
N THR A 31 17.05 5.24 -8.75
CA THR A 31 17.29 6.57 -8.18
C THR A 31 15.99 7.38 -8.14
N CYS A 32 15.08 7.14 -9.08
CA CYS A 32 13.80 7.81 -9.20
C CYS A 32 12.82 6.89 -9.93
N GLY A 33 11.58 6.80 -9.42
CA GLY A 33 10.42 6.27 -10.15
C GLY A 33 9.58 7.44 -10.65
N PHE A 34 9.68 7.74 -11.94
CA PHE A 34 9.12 8.94 -12.54
C PHE A 34 7.85 8.63 -13.35
N PHE A 35 6.76 9.31 -13.00
CA PHE A 35 5.56 9.38 -13.82
C PHE A 35 5.46 10.79 -14.39
N PRO A 36 5.31 10.96 -15.71
CA PRO A 36 5.19 12.29 -16.29
C PRO A 36 3.90 12.98 -15.84
N VAL A 37 3.93 14.31 -15.85
CA VAL A 37 2.74 15.10 -15.51
C VAL A 37 1.77 15.08 -16.67
N ASP A 38 0.53 14.69 -16.39
CA ASP A 38 -0.57 14.59 -17.34
C ASP A 38 -1.86 15.19 -16.73
N LYS A 39 -2.99 14.95 -17.39
CA LYS A 39 -4.30 15.40 -16.89
C LYS A 39 -4.64 14.82 -15.51
N ILE A 40 -4.28 13.57 -15.21
CA ILE A 40 -4.57 12.93 -13.91
C ILE A 40 -3.82 13.64 -12.78
N ALA A 41 -2.58 14.06 -13.01
CA ALA A 41 -1.83 14.88 -12.07
C ALA A 41 -2.49 16.25 -11.83
N LEU A 42 -2.96 16.93 -12.88
CA LEU A 42 -3.70 18.20 -12.73
C LEU A 42 -5.03 18.03 -11.99
N ASP A 43 -5.75 16.94 -12.26
CA ASP A 43 -7.00 16.62 -11.57
C ASP A 43 -6.77 16.36 -10.08
N TYR A 44 -5.64 15.74 -9.71
CA TYR A 44 -5.25 15.60 -8.30
C TYR A 44 -4.86 16.93 -7.65
N LEU A 45 -4.19 17.84 -8.36
CA LEU A 45 -3.94 19.19 -7.85
C LEU A 45 -5.26 19.90 -7.53
N ARG A 46 -6.25 19.78 -8.42
CA ARG A 46 -7.60 20.32 -8.20
C ARG A 46 -8.30 19.66 -7.02
N LEU A 47 -8.28 18.32 -6.95
CA LEU A 47 -8.88 17.55 -5.85
C LEU A 47 -8.29 17.94 -4.50
N SER A 48 -6.99 18.18 -4.45
CA SER A 48 -6.28 18.58 -3.23
C SER A 48 -6.37 20.09 -2.94
N GLY A 49 -7.24 20.83 -3.63
CA GLY A 49 -7.57 22.21 -3.33
C GLY A 49 -6.52 23.24 -3.78
N ARG A 50 -5.70 22.93 -4.79
CA ARG A 50 -4.78 23.91 -5.37
C ARG A 50 -5.57 24.92 -6.20
N ASP A 51 -5.13 26.17 -6.15
CA ASP A 51 -5.78 27.27 -6.86
C ASP A 51 -5.83 27.04 -8.39
N ASN A 52 -6.97 27.38 -9.00
CA ASN A 52 -7.21 27.12 -10.43
C ASN A 52 -6.27 27.90 -11.34
N HIS A 53 -5.89 29.13 -10.97
CA HIS A 53 -4.91 29.89 -11.75
C HIS A 53 -3.53 29.25 -11.67
N ARG A 54 -3.12 28.72 -10.51
CA ARG A 54 -1.88 27.94 -10.40
C ARG A 54 -1.90 26.66 -11.23
N ILE A 55 -3.02 25.93 -11.25
CA ILE A 55 -3.15 24.72 -12.08
C ILE A 55 -3.02 25.05 -13.56
N ALA A 56 -3.70 26.11 -14.04
CA ALA A 56 -3.61 26.58 -15.42
C ALA A 56 -2.17 26.98 -15.79
N LEU A 57 -1.45 27.65 -14.89
CA LEU A 57 -0.05 28.01 -15.09
C LEU A 57 0.85 26.77 -15.23
N VAL A 58 0.67 25.76 -14.37
CA VAL A 58 1.44 24.50 -14.41
C VAL A 58 1.23 23.80 -15.76
N GLU A 59 -0.02 23.67 -16.21
CA GLU A 59 -0.35 23.05 -17.49
C GLU A 59 0.27 23.81 -18.67
N ALA A 60 0.08 25.14 -18.72
CA ALA A 60 0.61 25.97 -19.80
C ALA A 60 2.14 25.92 -19.87
N TYR A 61 2.80 25.99 -18.71
CA TYR A 61 4.26 25.88 -18.62
C TYR A 61 4.76 24.52 -19.13
N LEU A 62 4.21 23.42 -18.62
CA LEU A 62 4.65 22.08 -19.02
C LEU A 62 4.39 21.80 -20.50
N LYS A 63 3.27 22.27 -21.05
CA LYS A 63 2.98 22.19 -22.50
C LYS A 63 3.98 23.00 -23.31
N ALA A 64 4.27 24.24 -22.92
CA ALA A 64 5.24 25.09 -23.61
C ALA A 64 6.66 24.51 -23.58
N GLN A 65 7.01 23.75 -22.54
CA GLN A 65 8.31 23.07 -22.43
C GLN A 65 8.34 21.66 -23.06
N GLY A 66 7.21 21.17 -23.58
CA GLY A 66 7.13 19.79 -24.09
C GLY A 66 7.19 18.70 -23.01
N MET A 67 6.98 19.06 -21.73
CA MET A 67 7.05 18.16 -20.57
C MET A 67 5.68 17.65 -20.10
N PHE A 68 4.60 18.07 -20.76
CA PHE A 68 3.25 17.59 -20.47
C PHE A 68 2.94 16.33 -21.30
N HIS A 69 2.63 15.23 -20.62
CA HIS A 69 2.24 13.96 -21.24
C HIS A 69 0.79 14.00 -21.70
N GLU A 70 0.55 13.54 -22.92
CA GLU A 70 -0.76 13.45 -23.55
C GLU A 70 -0.87 12.09 -24.24
N PRO A 71 -2.07 11.44 -24.21
CA PRO A 71 -2.29 10.21 -24.93
C PRO A 71 -1.95 10.35 -26.41
N GLY A 72 -1.27 9.35 -26.97
CA GLY A 72 -0.84 9.34 -28.37
C GLY A 72 0.42 10.15 -28.69
N LYS A 73 1.09 10.78 -27.70
CA LYS A 73 2.46 11.25 -27.91
C LYS A 73 3.41 10.06 -28.11
N PRO A 74 4.44 10.20 -28.96
CA PRO A 74 5.47 9.19 -29.08
C PRO A 74 6.15 8.93 -27.73
N ASP A 75 6.38 7.65 -27.44
CA ASP A 75 7.11 7.26 -26.23
C ASP A 75 8.54 7.80 -26.27
N PRO A 76 9.11 8.18 -25.11
CA PRO A 76 10.52 8.54 -25.04
C PRO A 76 11.42 7.37 -25.48
N VAL A 77 12.61 7.70 -25.98
CA VAL A 77 13.63 6.69 -26.31
C VAL A 77 14.38 6.32 -25.04
N PHE A 78 14.05 5.17 -24.46
CA PHE A 78 14.70 4.64 -23.25
C PHE A 78 15.96 3.81 -23.59
N THR A 79 16.84 3.66 -22.60
CA THR A 79 18.02 2.79 -22.72
C THR A 79 17.62 1.32 -22.81
N ASP A 80 16.64 0.91 -22.00
CA ASP A 80 16.08 -0.43 -21.93
C ASP A 80 14.57 -0.28 -21.61
N THR A 81 13.76 -1.22 -22.09
CA THR A 81 12.31 -1.24 -21.83
C THR A 81 11.92 -2.55 -21.16
N LEU A 82 11.07 -2.45 -20.13
CA LEU A 82 10.40 -3.57 -19.48
C LEU A 82 8.89 -3.35 -19.57
N GLU A 83 8.13 -4.42 -19.72
CA GLU A 83 6.68 -4.37 -19.88
C GLU A 83 5.99 -5.13 -18.74
N LEU A 84 4.86 -4.59 -18.27
CA LEU A 84 3.97 -5.23 -17.32
C LEU A 84 2.52 -5.06 -17.77
N ASP A 85 1.89 -6.16 -18.16
CA ASP A 85 0.45 -6.20 -18.37
C ASP A 85 -0.27 -6.19 -17.01
N LEU A 86 -0.93 -5.07 -16.71
CA LEU A 86 -1.67 -4.86 -15.45
C LEU A 86 -2.78 -5.89 -15.24
N SER A 87 -3.33 -6.49 -16.30
CA SER A 87 -4.36 -7.53 -16.20
C SER A 87 -3.85 -8.82 -15.55
N THR A 88 -2.53 -9.03 -15.58
CA THR A 88 -1.88 -10.21 -14.97
C THR A 88 -1.63 -10.05 -13.47
N VAL A 89 -1.80 -8.83 -12.93
CA VAL A 89 -1.54 -8.52 -11.52
C VAL A 89 -2.56 -9.25 -10.64
N GLN A 90 -2.05 -10.07 -9.73
CA GLN A 90 -2.83 -10.82 -8.75
C GLN A 90 -2.52 -10.32 -7.33
N PRO A 91 -3.50 -10.37 -6.40
CA PRO A 91 -3.27 -10.07 -4.99
C PRO A 91 -2.07 -10.85 -4.44
N SER A 92 -1.16 -10.14 -3.77
CA SER A 92 0.09 -10.71 -3.24
C SER A 92 0.52 -9.99 -1.97
N MET A 93 1.43 -10.61 -1.22
CA MET A 93 2.20 -10.01 -0.13
C MET A 93 3.70 -10.09 -0.45
N ALA A 94 4.51 -9.30 0.25
CA ALA A 94 5.96 -9.39 0.20
C ALA A 94 6.53 -9.85 1.54
N GLY A 95 7.48 -10.79 1.53
CA GLY A 95 8.12 -11.27 2.74
C GLY A 95 8.53 -12.75 2.66
N PRO A 96 8.96 -13.34 3.80
CA PRO A 96 8.88 -12.79 5.15
C PRO A 96 10.03 -11.84 5.51
N LYS A 97 11.07 -11.70 4.67
CA LYS A 97 12.30 -10.95 5.04
C LYS A 97 12.63 -9.74 4.18
N ARG A 98 12.23 -9.73 2.91
CA ARG A 98 12.64 -8.68 1.96
C ARG A 98 11.45 -8.17 1.13
N PRO A 99 11.44 -6.89 0.72
CA PRO A 99 10.31 -6.30 -0.02
C PRO A 99 10.12 -6.89 -1.43
N GLN A 100 11.18 -7.43 -2.04
CA GLN A 100 11.11 -8.08 -3.35
C GLN A 100 10.62 -9.55 -3.30
N ASP A 101 10.46 -10.13 -2.11
CA ASP A 101 10.02 -11.52 -1.94
C ASP A 101 8.50 -11.62 -2.13
N ARG A 102 8.03 -11.47 -3.38
CA ARG A 102 6.60 -11.49 -3.72
C ARG A 102 6.02 -12.91 -3.63
N VAL A 103 4.93 -13.06 -2.88
CA VAL A 103 4.14 -14.29 -2.74
C VAL A 103 2.68 -14.00 -3.06
N LEU A 104 2.08 -14.75 -3.99
CA LEU A 104 0.66 -14.61 -4.30
C LEU A 104 -0.20 -14.92 -3.07
N LEU A 105 -1.30 -14.20 -2.89
CA LEU A 105 -2.16 -14.35 -1.72
C LEU A 105 -2.65 -15.80 -1.52
N LYS A 106 -2.93 -16.50 -2.62
CA LYS A 106 -3.34 -17.91 -2.62
C LYS A 106 -2.23 -18.88 -2.16
N ASP A 107 -0.97 -18.47 -2.25
CA ASP A 107 0.21 -19.31 -2.00
C ASP A 107 0.92 -18.97 -0.68
N ILE A 108 0.42 -17.99 0.09
CA ILE A 108 1.06 -17.56 1.36
C ILE A 108 1.21 -18.72 2.34
N THR A 109 0.18 -19.56 2.48
CA THR A 109 0.20 -20.66 3.46
C THR A 109 1.25 -21.71 3.11
N SER A 110 1.36 -22.10 1.84
CA SER A 110 2.35 -23.08 1.39
C SER A 110 3.77 -22.49 1.42
N SER A 111 3.93 -21.24 0.98
CA SER A 111 5.21 -20.51 1.07
C SER A 111 5.70 -20.43 2.50
N PHE A 112 4.87 -19.93 3.42
CA PHE A 112 5.23 -19.78 4.84
C PHE A 112 5.63 -21.11 5.48
N LYS A 113 4.90 -22.20 5.22
CA LYS A 113 5.25 -23.54 5.72
C LYS A 113 6.61 -24.02 5.22
N SER A 114 6.97 -23.71 3.97
CA SER A 114 8.30 -24.00 3.43
C SER A 114 9.37 -23.14 4.09
N ASP A 115 9.07 -21.86 4.28
CA ASP A 115 10.00 -20.87 4.81
C ASP A 115 10.26 -21.05 6.31
N LEU A 116 9.33 -21.62 7.08
CA LEU A 116 9.54 -21.90 8.51
C LEU A 116 10.84 -22.67 8.75
N THR A 117 11.04 -23.76 8.02
CA THR A 117 12.24 -24.61 8.19
C THR A 117 13.41 -24.11 7.36
N LYS A 118 13.19 -23.79 6.09
CA LYS A 118 14.28 -23.44 5.14
C LYS A 118 14.80 -22.03 5.31
N GLY A 119 13.91 -21.07 5.56
CA GLY A 119 14.24 -19.65 5.58
C GLY A 119 14.41 -19.09 6.99
N LEU A 120 13.54 -19.49 7.92
CA LEU A 120 13.47 -18.98 9.30
C LEU A 120 14.22 -19.88 10.29
N GLY A 121 14.65 -21.08 9.88
CA GLY A 121 15.51 -21.95 10.68
C GLY A 121 14.79 -22.68 11.81
N VAL A 122 13.46 -22.78 11.77
CA VAL A 122 12.69 -23.56 12.74
C VAL A 122 13.00 -25.04 12.55
N PRO A 123 13.44 -25.77 13.59
CA PRO A 123 13.65 -27.22 13.50
C PRO A 123 12.38 -27.94 13.04
N ALA A 124 12.52 -28.98 12.21
CA ALA A 124 11.36 -29.72 11.71
C ALA A 124 10.48 -30.30 12.83
N ALA A 125 11.07 -30.62 13.98
CA ALA A 125 10.35 -31.12 15.15
C ALA A 125 9.45 -30.05 15.81
N ASP A 126 9.75 -28.77 15.60
CA ASP A 126 9.12 -27.63 16.28
C ASP A 126 8.09 -26.89 15.41
N VAL A 127 7.88 -27.32 14.16
CA VAL A 127 6.94 -26.64 13.23
C VAL A 127 5.51 -26.56 13.80
N GLY A 128 5.09 -27.56 14.58
CA GLY A 128 3.78 -27.60 15.25
C GLY A 128 3.79 -27.06 16.68
N LEU A 129 4.89 -26.45 17.13
CA LEU A 129 5.00 -25.98 18.50
C LEU A 129 3.94 -24.90 18.76
N SER A 130 3.26 -25.04 19.88
CA SER A 130 2.38 -24.01 20.41
C SER A 130 2.73 -23.75 21.87
N VAL A 131 2.73 -22.47 22.25
CA VAL A 131 3.18 -22.01 23.55
C VAL A 131 2.07 -21.21 24.22
N LYS A 132 1.73 -21.58 25.46
CA LYS A 132 0.78 -20.83 26.29
C LYS A 132 1.33 -19.46 26.63
N VAL A 133 0.48 -18.44 26.48
CA VAL A 133 0.81 -17.10 26.95
C VAL A 133 0.51 -17.01 28.45
N GLU A 134 1.51 -16.63 29.22
CA GLU A 134 1.41 -16.58 30.68
C GLU A 134 0.23 -15.73 31.15
N GLY A 135 -0.59 -16.28 32.05
CA GLY A 135 -1.78 -15.61 32.58
C GLY A 135 -2.92 -15.42 31.58
N LYS A 136 -2.87 -16.05 30.41
CA LYS A 136 -3.91 -15.98 29.37
C LYS A 136 -4.49 -17.35 29.04
N ASN A 137 -5.68 -17.35 28.45
CA ASN A 137 -6.40 -18.56 28.03
C ASN A 137 -6.18 -18.90 26.54
N TYR A 138 -5.07 -18.43 25.96
CA TYR A 138 -4.72 -18.69 24.58
C TYR A 138 -3.26 -19.09 24.44
N GLU A 139 -2.98 -19.74 23.31
CA GLU A 139 -1.66 -20.21 22.90
C GLU A 139 -1.28 -19.50 21.60
N LEU A 140 0.03 -19.36 21.37
CA LEU A 140 0.57 -18.88 20.10
C LEU A 140 1.29 -20.01 19.39
N THR A 141 1.22 -20.03 18.07
CA THR A 141 1.96 -20.93 17.21
C THR A 141 2.60 -20.18 16.04
N HIS A 142 3.43 -20.86 15.27
CA HIS A 142 4.08 -20.30 14.10
C HIS A 142 3.05 -19.82 13.06
N GLY A 143 3.14 -18.54 12.69
CA GLY A 143 2.26 -17.91 11.70
C GLY A 143 1.11 -17.12 12.31
N ASP A 144 0.95 -17.13 13.64
CA ASP A 144 0.03 -16.20 14.29
C ASP A 144 0.45 -14.76 14.04
N VAL A 145 -0.49 -13.96 13.54
CA VAL A 145 -0.30 -12.53 13.35
C VAL A 145 -0.32 -11.88 14.73
N VAL A 146 0.78 -11.25 15.14
CA VAL A 146 0.89 -10.53 16.42
C VAL A 146 0.86 -9.01 16.24
N ILE A 147 1.14 -8.51 15.02
CA ILE A 147 1.06 -7.10 14.65
C ILE A 147 0.29 -7.01 13.33
N ALA A 148 -0.70 -6.10 13.28
CA ALA A 148 -1.42 -5.78 12.06
C ALA A 148 -1.60 -4.25 11.98
N ALA A 149 -0.73 -3.58 11.22
CA ALA A 149 -0.69 -2.13 11.14
C ALA A 149 -1.09 -1.64 9.74
N ILE A 150 -2.09 -0.75 9.67
CA ILE A 150 -2.32 0.08 8.49
C ILE A 150 -1.46 1.34 8.66
N THR A 151 -0.30 1.35 8.01
CA THR A 151 0.75 2.35 8.22
C THR A 151 1.42 2.73 6.90
N SER A 152 2.47 3.55 6.97
CA SER A 152 3.30 4.05 5.87
C SER A 152 2.61 5.09 4.97
N CYS A 153 3.37 6.10 4.57
CA CYS A 153 2.98 7.03 3.52
C CYS A 153 2.73 6.34 2.17
N THR A 154 3.37 5.18 1.92
CA THR A 154 3.25 4.38 0.69
C THR A 154 1.79 4.05 0.36
N ASN A 155 0.99 3.70 1.39
CA ASN A 155 -0.41 3.29 1.22
C ASN A 155 -1.40 4.26 1.88
N THR A 156 -1.02 4.93 2.96
CA THR A 156 -1.96 5.84 3.65
C THR A 156 -2.19 7.16 2.92
N SER A 157 -1.39 7.45 1.89
CA SER A 157 -1.66 8.55 0.94
C SER A 157 -2.68 8.17 -0.13
N ASN A 158 -3.10 6.90 -0.21
CA ASN A 158 -4.01 6.38 -1.22
C ASN A 158 -5.43 6.15 -0.64
N PRO A 159 -6.40 7.02 -0.96
CA PRO A 159 -7.76 6.87 -0.46
C PRO A 159 -8.44 5.58 -0.89
N SER A 160 -8.10 5.03 -2.06
CA SER A 160 -8.73 3.81 -2.59
C SER A 160 -8.52 2.63 -1.65
N VAL A 161 -7.29 2.41 -1.19
CA VAL A 161 -6.96 1.29 -0.29
C VAL A 161 -7.45 1.52 1.14
N LEU A 162 -7.47 2.77 1.62
CA LEU A 162 -7.97 3.10 2.96
C LEU A 162 -9.50 3.02 3.05
N VAL A 163 -10.21 3.47 2.02
CA VAL A 163 -11.67 3.27 1.92
C VAL A 163 -11.98 1.77 1.79
N ALA A 164 -11.23 1.02 0.99
CA ALA A 164 -11.39 -0.43 0.90
C ALA A 164 -11.17 -1.12 2.26
N ALA A 165 -10.14 -0.73 3.01
CA ALA A 165 -9.90 -1.24 4.36
C ALA A 165 -11.07 -0.95 5.30
N GLY A 166 -11.60 0.27 5.27
CA GLY A 166 -12.80 0.64 6.03
C GLY A 166 -14.04 -0.17 5.63
N LEU A 167 -14.24 -0.45 4.34
CA LEU A 167 -15.37 -1.24 3.86
C LEU A 167 -15.25 -2.72 4.28
N VAL A 168 -14.03 -3.27 4.27
CA VAL A 168 -13.75 -4.60 4.84
C VAL A 168 -14.05 -4.61 6.34
N ALA A 169 -13.59 -3.58 7.07
CA ALA A 169 -13.87 -3.42 8.49
C ALA A 169 -15.37 -3.38 8.79
N ARG A 170 -16.14 -2.62 8.00
CA ARG A 170 -17.60 -2.55 8.12
C ARG A 170 -18.26 -3.91 7.97
N LYS A 171 -17.84 -4.68 6.97
CA LYS A 171 -18.37 -6.04 6.75
C LYS A 171 -17.96 -6.99 7.86
N ALA A 172 -16.72 -6.91 8.35
CA ALA A 172 -16.26 -7.71 9.48
C ALA A 172 -17.03 -7.39 10.76
N HIS A 173 -17.20 -6.10 11.06
CA HIS A 173 -17.95 -5.61 12.20
C HIS A 173 -19.41 -6.05 12.17
N ALA A 174 -20.10 -5.90 11.03
CA ALA A 174 -21.47 -6.36 10.87
C ALA A 174 -21.64 -7.87 11.06
N LYS A 175 -20.56 -8.65 10.87
CA LYS A 175 -20.50 -10.10 11.12
C LYS A 175 -20.03 -10.47 12.53
N GLY A 176 -19.81 -9.50 13.41
CA GLY A 176 -19.29 -9.73 14.76
C GLY A 176 -17.84 -10.23 14.80
N LEU A 177 -17.09 -10.10 13.70
CA LEU A 177 -15.70 -10.51 13.64
C LEU A 177 -14.82 -9.50 14.40
N ARG A 178 -13.83 -10.02 15.11
CA ARG A 178 -12.81 -9.27 15.85
C ARG A 178 -11.44 -9.92 15.66
N PRO A 179 -10.35 -9.14 15.64
CA PRO A 179 -9.01 -9.69 15.74
C PRO A 179 -8.88 -10.55 17.01
N LYS A 180 -7.95 -11.49 16.97
CA LYS A 180 -7.58 -12.25 18.16
C LYS A 180 -6.97 -11.30 19.21
N PRO A 181 -7.12 -11.58 20.52
CA PRO A 181 -6.74 -10.65 21.59
C PRO A 181 -5.24 -10.35 21.68
N TRP A 182 -4.39 -11.18 21.07
CA TRP A 182 -2.95 -10.96 21.01
C TRP A 182 -2.50 -10.08 19.83
N VAL A 183 -3.39 -9.77 18.89
CA VAL A 183 -3.05 -8.98 17.71
C VAL A 183 -2.97 -7.51 18.11
N LYS A 184 -1.79 -6.90 18.00
CA LYS A 184 -1.64 -5.46 18.13
C LYS A 184 -2.01 -4.79 16.80
N THR A 185 -3.24 -4.31 16.74
CA THR A 185 -3.77 -3.55 15.59
C THR A 185 -3.46 -2.06 15.73
N SER A 186 -3.24 -1.38 14.60
CA SER A 186 -3.04 0.08 14.58
C SER A 186 -3.37 0.68 13.22
N LEU A 187 -3.89 1.91 13.23
CA LEU A 187 -3.99 2.78 12.05
C LEU A 187 -3.10 4.02 12.29
N ALA A 188 -2.15 4.25 11.39
CA ALA A 188 -1.22 5.38 11.47
C ALA A 188 -1.21 6.14 10.13
N PRO A 189 -2.14 7.08 9.93
CA PRO A 189 -2.25 7.81 8.68
C PRO A 189 -1.09 8.80 8.47
N GLY A 190 -0.72 9.04 7.21
CA GLY A 190 0.27 10.07 6.87
C GLY A 190 -0.25 11.51 6.99
N SER A 191 -1.56 11.73 7.16
CA SER A 191 -2.19 13.05 7.24
C SER A 191 -3.55 12.99 7.91
N GLN A 192 -4.00 14.11 8.50
CA GLN A 192 -5.34 14.28 9.08
C GLN A 192 -6.46 14.16 8.04
N VAL A 193 -6.18 14.44 6.76
CA VAL A 193 -7.15 14.28 5.66
C VAL A 193 -7.70 12.85 5.60
N VAL A 194 -6.88 11.86 5.95
CA VAL A 194 -7.31 10.45 6.02
C VAL A 194 -8.44 10.27 7.01
N THR A 195 -8.22 10.71 8.25
CA THR A 195 -9.21 10.62 9.31
C THR A 195 -10.48 11.37 8.93
N GLU A 196 -10.37 12.56 8.34
CA GLU A 196 -11.53 13.35 7.93
C GLU A 196 -12.44 12.62 6.93
N TYR A 197 -11.90 11.99 5.88
CA TYR A 197 -12.77 11.28 4.92
C TYR A 197 -13.26 9.94 5.47
N LEU A 198 -12.51 9.27 6.35
CA LEU A 198 -12.97 8.05 7.04
C LEU A 198 -14.11 8.38 8.01
N ASP A 199 -14.05 9.51 8.71
CA ASP A 199 -15.11 9.98 9.60
C ASP A 199 -16.36 10.36 8.81
N LYS A 200 -16.21 11.17 7.76
CA LYS A 200 -17.33 11.61 6.89
C LYS A 200 -18.04 10.44 6.19
N SER A 201 -17.31 9.38 5.86
CA SER A 201 -17.87 8.16 5.27
C SER A 201 -18.40 7.16 6.31
N GLY A 202 -18.23 7.46 7.61
CA GLY A 202 -18.59 6.60 8.73
C GLY A 202 -17.72 5.35 8.88
N LEU A 203 -16.59 5.26 8.17
CA LEU A 203 -15.70 4.10 8.17
C LEU A 203 -14.77 4.06 9.39
N SER A 204 -14.46 5.19 10.02
CA SER A 204 -13.63 5.20 11.25
C SER A 204 -14.25 4.36 12.36
N LYS A 205 -15.58 4.46 12.56
CA LYS A 205 -16.30 3.66 13.57
C LYS A 205 -16.17 2.16 13.32
N ASP A 206 -16.18 1.77 12.04
CA ASP A 206 -16.04 0.37 11.64
C ASP A 206 -14.59 -0.13 11.85
N LEU A 207 -13.59 0.70 11.54
CA LEU A 207 -12.18 0.42 11.80
C LEU A 207 -11.89 0.32 13.30
N ASP A 208 -12.37 1.27 14.09
CA ASP A 208 -12.24 1.27 15.55
C ASP A 208 -12.85 0.02 16.18
N ALA A 209 -14.03 -0.40 15.68
CA ALA A 209 -14.73 -1.58 16.17
C ALA A 209 -13.91 -2.87 15.98
N ILE A 210 -13.05 -2.93 14.96
CA ILE A 210 -12.13 -4.05 14.74
C ILE A 210 -10.69 -3.76 15.19
N GLY A 211 -10.49 -2.76 16.04
CA GLY A 211 -9.20 -2.47 16.69
C GLY A 211 -8.22 -1.62 15.88
N PHE A 212 -8.61 -1.09 14.72
CA PHE A 212 -7.75 -0.23 13.92
C PHE A 212 -7.98 1.25 14.27
N GLN A 213 -7.80 1.59 15.55
CA GLN A 213 -7.86 2.99 15.98
C GLN A 213 -6.68 3.78 15.43
N THR A 214 -6.93 5.07 15.21
CA THR A 214 -5.86 6.01 14.84
C THR A 214 -4.93 6.20 16.05
N VAL A 215 -3.69 5.72 15.95
CA VAL A 215 -2.69 5.78 17.03
C VAL A 215 -1.76 6.98 16.92
N GLY A 216 -1.71 7.64 15.75
CA GLY A 216 -0.89 8.81 15.50
C GLY A 216 -0.73 9.12 14.02
N TYR A 217 -0.21 10.31 13.72
CA TYR A 217 0.10 10.74 12.35
C TYR A 217 1.61 10.78 12.15
N GLY A 218 2.15 9.77 11.45
CA GLY A 218 3.59 9.63 11.25
C GLY A 218 4.01 8.22 10.86
N CYS A 219 5.32 7.97 10.79
CA CYS A 219 5.86 6.70 10.30
C CYS A 219 5.44 5.50 11.15
N THR A 220 5.47 5.60 12.48
CA THR A 220 5.09 4.52 13.42
C THR A 220 5.75 3.17 13.03
N THR A 221 4.99 2.07 13.01
CA THR A 221 5.41 0.71 12.66
C THR A 221 6.17 0.60 11.33
N CYS A 222 5.98 1.54 10.38
CA CYS A 222 6.72 1.54 9.12
C CYS A 222 8.25 1.65 9.30
N ILE A 223 8.72 2.24 10.41
CA ILE A 223 10.15 2.45 10.67
C ILE A 223 10.67 1.68 11.90
N GLY A 224 9.90 0.69 12.37
CA GLY A 224 10.16 -0.06 13.61
C GLY A 224 9.50 0.56 14.84
#